data_AF-A0A125RAL6-F1
#
_entry.id   AF-A0A125RAL6-F1
#
_cell.length_a   1.000
_cell.length_b   1.000
_cell.length_c   1.000
_cell.angle_alpha   90.00
_cell.angle_beta   90.00
_cell.angle_gamma   90.00
#
_symmetry.space_group_name_H-M   'P 1'
#
loop_
_entity.id
_entity.type
_entity.pdbx_description
1 polymer ?
#
loop_
_entity_poly.entity_id
_entity_poly.type
_entity_poly.pdbx_seq_one_letter_code
_entity_poly.pdbx_strand_id
1 'polypeptide(L)'
;MIKLVVFDLDNVIIDGEAIDEIGKLANVEDDIAAITEKAMQGEIDFETSIKDRVQLLEGTSIEDIEKVAEDLPLMPGACKTINCLKDKDVDVAIISGSFDVVADKIKDKLGVDTVYTNSFTVEDGKLTGEVTGPLVSGTKLDVLKDHVEKAGITLDEVVAVGDGANDISMIESAGCGIAFNAKDSVKEIADVVVEEKDLCKVLCEILNQLTTDDAETETETVEEEVAQEAEAEAETEEVAEEAEEAEEEVEETEAETEEVAEEAEEVEEEVEETEAETEEAAEEAEEVEEEAKAKEAKPKKADKGLPESNFVLADTMEGVRKQKDEKEAEISKVADEREEYNKIAKEQRKIRDELNASLKENLNKAIEYRNERNEINKQVEEAKKARNDANNKIKSLEWSSGKRDKIKIENEIKKIDKIIETRVLDIKKENQLVKNANDLRKQLMEIHEDESVKNEAQELKKLSEEEHEKVITLSEQAQAAHEEMLTYFRKTDDIRTAADEAHKKFIEARKNASAKHEEFKAILSDIHVINKKLGSNKPKKRKNDNKPSGGNKNREEKERAEEIFEKFKQGGKVSTEEILLLQKYNIG
;
A
#
# COMPACT_ATOMS: atom_id res chain seq x y z
N MET A 1 -7.52 -5.64 -33.76
CA MET A 1 -8.70 -6.48 -33.47
C MET A 1 -8.36 -7.43 -32.34
N ILE A 2 -9.09 -7.33 -31.23
CA ILE A 2 -8.93 -8.18 -30.06
C ILE A 2 -9.21 -9.65 -30.40
N LYS A 3 -8.35 -10.56 -29.96
CA LYS A 3 -8.45 -12.00 -30.19
C LYS A 3 -8.57 -12.82 -28.92
N LEU A 4 -8.11 -12.27 -27.79
CA LEU A 4 -8.11 -12.95 -26.50
C LEU A 4 -8.61 -12.00 -25.42
N VAL A 5 -9.48 -12.49 -24.55
CA VAL A 5 -9.83 -11.85 -23.30
C VAL A 5 -9.41 -12.73 -22.15
N VAL A 6 -8.67 -12.16 -21.21
CA VAL A 6 -8.20 -12.84 -20.00
C VAL A 6 -8.85 -12.23 -18.78
N PHE A 7 -9.39 -13.08 -17.92
CA PHE A 7 -10.03 -12.67 -16.67
C PHE A 7 -9.27 -13.24 -15.47
N ASP A 8 -9.22 -12.48 -14.36
CA ASP A 8 -9.06 -13.11 -13.05
C ASP A 8 -10.29 -13.95 -12.69
N LEU A 9 -10.14 -14.81 -11.67
CA LEU A 9 -11.20 -15.64 -11.14
C LEU A 9 -11.87 -15.00 -9.92
N ASP A 10 -11.13 -14.83 -8.83
CA ASP A 10 -11.63 -14.27 -7.57
C ASP A 10 -12.01 -12.80 -7.77
N ASN A 11 -13.13 -12.36 -7.18
CA ASN A 11 -13.72 -11.01 -7.32
C ASN A 11 -14.02 -10.50 -8.75
N VAL A 12 -13.71 -11.26 -9.80
CA VAL A 12 -14.00 -10.93 -11.20
C VAL A 12 -15.02 -11.89 -11.79
N ILE A 13 -14.71 -13.18 -11.91
CA ILE A 13 -15.64 -14.20 -12.41
C ILE A 13 -16.51 -14.77 -11.29
N ILE A 14 -15.94 -14.88 -10.08
CA ILE A 14 -16.62 -15.29 -8.85
C ILE A 14 -16.85 -14.03 -8.00
N ASP A 15 -18.00 -13.92 -7.34
CA ASP A 15 -18.26 -12.83 -6.38
C ASP A 15 -17.75 -13.26 -4.99
N GLY A 16 -16.45 -13.03 -4.76
CA GLY A 16 -15.71 -13.35 -3.53
C GLY A 16 -14.38 -14.06 -3.79
N GLU A 17 -13.65 -14.33 -2.71
CA GLU A 17 -12.38 -15.07 -2.73
C GLU A 17 -12.58 -16.55 -2.38
N ALA A 18 -12.07 -17.44 -3.24
CA ALA A 18 -12.22 -18.88 -3.03
C ALA A 18 -11.50 -19.39 -1.77
N ILE A 19 -10.35 -18.81 -1.43
CA ILE A 19 -9.56 -19.26 -0.26
C ILE A 19 -10.27 -18.96 1.05
N ASP A 20 -11.02 -17.85 1.13
CA ASP A 20 -11.77 -17.46 2.32
C ASP A 20 -12.96 -18.39 2.56
N GLU A 21 -13.66 -18.77 1.49
CA GLU A 21 -14.77 -19.74 1.59
C GLU A 21 -14.27 -21.15 2.00
N ILE A 22 -13.06 -21.53 1.56
CA ILE A 22 -12.41 -22.76 2.04
C ILE A 22 -11.94 -22.59 3.50
N GLY A 23 -11.47 -21.41 3.88
CA GLY A 23 -11.09 -21.04 5.25
C GLY A 23 -12.24 -21.18 6.25
N LYS A 24 -13.44 -20.75 5.85
CA LYS A 24 -14.69 -20.93 6.61
C LYS A 24 -14.99 -22.39 6.88
N LEU A 25 -14.83 -23.24 5.86
CA LEU A 25 -15.01 -24.69 6.00
C LEU A 25 -14.01 -25.30 7.00
N ALA A 26 -12.76 -24.82 6.96
CA ALA A 26 -11.69 -25.27 7.85
C ALA A 26 -11.72 -24.61 9.26
N ASN A 27 -12.56 -23.59 9.48
CA ASN A 27 -12.61 -22.76 10.69
C ASN A 27 -11.29 -22.01 10.98
N VAL A 28 -10.63 -21.52 9.93
CA VAL A 28 -9.38 -20.73 10.01
C VAL A 28 -9.53 -19.39 9.27
N GLU A 29 -10.76 -18.89 9.14
CA GLU A 29 -11.07 -17.63 8.43
C GLU A 29 -10.30 -16.43 9.02
N ASP A 30 -10.27 -16.31 10.34
CA ASP A 30 -9.58 -15.21 11.04
C ASP A 30 -8.06 -15.25 10.79
N ASP A 31 -7.46 -16.45 10.80
CA ASP A 31 -6.03 -16.63 10.57
C ASP A 31 -5.64 -16.33 9.11
N ILE A 32 -6.51 -16.69 8.16
CA ILE A 32 -6.33 -16.37 6.73
C ILE A 32 -6.43 -14.86 6.52
N ALA A 33 -7.44 -14.21 7.11
CA ALA A 33 -7.62 -12.76 7.01
C ALA A 33 -6.39 -12.00 7.52
N ALA A 34 -5.82 -12.42 8.66
CA ALA A 34 -4.61 -11.82 9.21
C ALA A 34 -3.38 -11.96 8.29
N ILE A 35 -3.24 -13.08 7.57
CA ILE A 35 -2.14 -13.24 6.59
C ILE A 35 -2.41 -12.39 5.33
N THR A 36 -3.67 -12.30 4.89
CA THR A 36 -4.04 -11.45 3.75
C THR A 36 -3.78 -9.98 4.04
N GLU A 37 -4.10 -9.50 5.24
CA GLU A 37 -3.83 -8.13 5.68
C GLU A 37 -2.34 -7.79 5.63
N LYS A 38 -1.49 -8.66 6.20
CA LYS A 38 -0.02 -8.53 6.12
C LYS A 38 0.52 -8.52 4.69
N ALA A 39 -0.08 -9.32 3.81
CA ALA A 39 0.31 -9.34 2.40
C ALA A 39 -0.09 -8.06 1.68
N MET A 40 -1.23 -7.47 2.03
CA MET A 40 -1.69 -6.18 1.49
C MET A 40 -0.85 -5.01 2.01
N GLN A 41 -0.40 -5.05 3.26
CA GLN A 41 0.57 -4.11 3.86
C GLN A 41 1.99 -4.27 3.31
N GLY A 42 2.24 -5.30 2.49
CA GLY A 42 3.57 -5.57 1.92
C GLY A 42 4.58 -6.17 2.91
N GLU A 43 4.16 -6.57 4.12
CA GLU A 43 5.01 -7.24 5.10
C GLU A 43 5.52 -8.60 4.60
N ILE A 44 4.70 -9.29 3.79
CA ILE A 44 5.01 -10.58 3.21
C ILE A 44 4.75 -10.58 1.70
N ASP A 45 5.62 -11.26 0.94
CA ASP A 45 5.42 -11.41 -0.51
C ASP A 45 4.27 -12.38 -0.83
N PHE A 46 3.76 -12.31 -2.07
CA PHE A 46 2.63 -13.13 -2.52
C PHE A 46 2.91 -14.64 -2.40
N GLU A 47 4.13 -15.08 -2.72
CA GLU A 47 4.54 -16.49 -2.65
C GLU A 47 4.48 -17.02 -1.22
N THR A 48 4.90 -16.21 -0.26
CA THR A 48 4.86 -16.51 1.18
C THR A 48 3.43 -16.47 1.69
N SER A 49 2.68 -15.41 1.36
CA SER A 49 1.27 -15.26 1.74
C SER A 49 0.42 -16.46 1.29
N ILE A 50 0.55 -16.89 0.04
CA ILE A 50 -0.25 -18.01 -0.45
C ILE A 50 0.16 -19.34 0.19
N LYS A 51 1.45 -19.57 0.43
CA LYS A 51 1.92 -20.78 1.13
C LYS A 51 1.41 -20.81 2.57
N ASP A 52 1.50 -19.71 3.28
CA ASP A 52 1.07 -19.64 4.69
C ASP A 52 -0.45 -19.82 4.82
N ARG A 53 -1.25 -19.20 3.93
CA ARG A 53 -2.71 -19.40 3.90
C ARG A 53 -3.08 -20.86 3.57
N VAL A 54 -2.40 -21.48 2.60
CA VAL A 54 -2.65 -22.88 2.24
C VAL A 54 -2.21 -23.85 3.35
N GLN A 55 -1.14 -23.53 4.08
CA GLN A 55 -0.68 -24.33 5.22
C GLN A 55 -1.75 -24.44 6.31
N LEU A 56 -2.52 -23.37 6.56
CA LEU A 56 -3.64 -23.39 7.52
C LEU A 56 -4.76 -24.35 7.12
N LEU A 57 -4.87 -24.68 5.83
CA LEU A 57 -5.90 -25.58 5.30
C LEU A 57 -5.48 -27.07 5.39
N GLU A 58 -4.31 -27.38 5.95
CA GLU A 58 -3.82 -28.75 6.10
C GLU A 58 -4.86 -29.66 6.80
N GLY A 59 -5.10 -30.83 6.22
CA GLY A 59 -6.04 -31.82 6.73
C GLY A 59 -7.49 -31.63 6.30
N THR A 60 -7.82 -30.55 5.58
CA THR A 60 -9.15 -30.33 4.98
C THR A 60 -9.42 -31.34 3.87
N SER A 61 -10.64 -31.86 3.82
CA SER A 61 -11.06 -32.87 2.83
C SER A 61 -11.26 -32.25 1.44
N ILE A 62 -10.67 -32.85 0.41
CA ILE A 62 -10.83 -32.39 -0.97
C ILE A 62 -12.30 -32.44 -1.42
N GLU A 63 -13.06 -33.45 -0.98
CA GLU A 63 -14.48 -33.60 -1.32
C GLU A 63 -15.35 -32.49 -0.71
N ASP A 64 -14.93 -31.91 0.41
CA ASP A 64 -15.68 -30.81 1.04
C ASP A 64 -15.33 -29.47 0.36
N ILE A 65 -14.08 -29.29 -0.06
CA ILE A 65 -13.66 -28.14 -0.89
C ILE A 65 -14.40 -28.14 -2.23
N GLU A 66 -14.53 -29.30 -2.88
CA GLU A 66 -15.29 -29.43 -4.13
C GLU A 66 -16.76 -28.98 -3.98
N LYS A 67 -17.39 -29.23 -2.83
CA LYS A 67 -18.76 -28.77 -2.55
C LYS A 67 -18.82 -27.26 -2.38
N VAL A 68 -17.84 -26.66 -1.68
CA VAL A 68 -17.74 -25.21 -1.55
C VAL A 68 -17.60 -24.57 -2.95
N ALA A 69 -16.73 -25.12 -3.80
CA ALA A 69 -16.56 -24.66 -5.17
C ALA A 69 -17.85 -24.77 -6.03
N GLU A 70 -18.71 -25.74 -5.76
CA GLU A 70 -20.01 -25.86 -6.43
C GLU A 70 -20.99 -24.74 -6.04
N ASP A 71 -20.93 -24.28 -4.80
CA ASP A 71 -21.84 -23.26 -4.24
C ASP A 71 -21.35 -21.82 -4.45
N LEU A 72 -20.10 -21.61 -4.90
CA LEU A 72 -19.55 -20.28 -5.17
C LEU A 72 -20.42 -19.51 -6.20
N PRO A 73 -20.85 -18.28 -5.86
CA PRO A 73 -21.66 -17.44 -6.74
C PRO A 73 -20.82 -16.90 -7.89
N LEU A 74 -21.35 -16.98 -9.10
CA LEU A 74 -20.75 -16.30 -10.25
C LEU A 74 -21.09 -14.81 -10.19
N MET A 75 -20.14 -13.97 -10.61
CA MET A 75 -20.35 -12.54 -10.78
C MET A 75 -21.56 -12.26 -11.69
N PRO A 76 -22.43 -11.28 -11.38
CA PRO A 76 -23.49 -10.88 -12.29
C PRO A 76 -22.93 -10.61 -13.69
N GLY A 77 -23.61 -11.14 -14.71
CA GLY A 77 -23.18 -11.01 -16.09
C GLY A 77 -22.15 -12.03 -16.58
N ALA A 78 -21.42 -12.74 -15.71
CA ALA A 78 -20.32 -13.65 -16.11
C ALA A 78 -20.71 -14.63 -17.24
N CYS A 79 -21.80 -15.39 -17.06
CA CYS A 79 -22.28 -16.33 -18.07
C CYS A 79 -22.64 -15.65 -19.40
N LYS A 80 -23.21 -14.44 -19.36
CA LYS A 80 -23.60 -13.72 -20.58
C LYS A 80 -22.37 -13.21 -21.31
N THR A 81 -21.43 -12.61 -20.58
CA THR A 81 -20.17 -12.07 -21.10
C THR A 81 -19.36 -13.16 -21.79
N ILE A 82 -19.09 -14.28 -21.12
CA ILE A 82 -18.30 -15.37 -21.70
C ILE A 82 -18.98 -15.97 -22.94
N ASN A 83 -20.29 -16.20 -22.91
CA ASN A 83 -20.99 -16.74 -24.08
C ASN A 83 -20.97 -15.76 -25.26
N CYS A 84 -21.14 -14.45 -25.00
CA CYS A 84 -21.11 -13.45 -26.07
C CYS A 84 -19.72 -13.32 -26.72
N LEU A 85 -18.65 -13.42 -25.93
CA LEU A 85 -17.27 -13.41 -26.45
C LEU A 85 -17.01 -14.63 -27.34
N LYS A 86 -17.47 -15.82 -26.92
CA LYS A 86 -17.37 -17.05 -27.73
C LYS A 86 -18.18 -16.97 -29.01
N ASP A 87 -19.40 -16.42 -28.96
CA ASP A 87 -20.24 -16.23 -30.14
C ASP A 87 -19.60 -15.27 -31.17
N LYS A 88 -18.61 -14.46 -30.73
CA LYS A 88 -17.82 -13.55 -31.56
C LYS A 88 -16.45 -14.13 -31.96
N ASP A 89 -16.23 -15.42 -31.75
CA ASP A 89 -14.96 -16.11 -32.02
C ASP A 89 -13.74 -15.47 -31.30
N VAL A 90 -13.97 -14.88 -30.11
CA VAL A 90 -12.90 -14.36 -29.24
C VAL A 90 -12.52 -15.43 -28.23
N ASP A 91 -11.22 -15.74 -28.14
CA ASP A 91 -10.72 -16.71 -27.17
C ASP A 91 -10.84 -16.14 -25.75
N VAL A 92 -11.18 -17.01 -24.80
CA VAL A 92 -11.30 -16.65 -23.38
C VAL A 92 -10.36 -17.52 -22.57
N ALA A 93 -9.54 -16.88 -21.74
CA ALA A 93 -8.72 -17.54 -20.74
C ALA A 93 -8.98 -16.98 -19.34
N ILE A 94 -8.75 -17.80 -18.33
CA ILE A 94 -8.74 -17.37 -16.92
C ILE A 94 -7.33 -17.58 -16.37
N ILE A 95 -6.74 -16.56 -15.73
CA ILE A 95 -5.43 -16.64 -15.08
C ILE A 95 -5.61 -16.16 -13.64
N SER A 96 -5.48 -17.06 -12.68
CA SER A 96 -5.76 -16.72 -11.28
C SER A 96 -4.82 -17.40 -10.29
N GLY A 97 -4.46 -16.68 -9.22
CA GLY A 97 -3.72 -17.24 -8.09
C GLY A 97 -4.49 -18.29 -7.28
N SER A 98 -5.78 -18.48 -7.58
CA SER A 98 -6.67 -19.47 -6.98
C SER A 98 -6.28 -20.92 -7.31
N PHE A 99 -7.20 -21.86 -7.07
CA PHE A 99 -6.91 -23.31 -7.10
C PHE A 99 -7.68 -24.05 -8.21
N ASP A 100 -7.05 -25.08 -8.76
CA ASP A 100 -7.58 -25.96 -9.81
C ASP A 100 -8.95 -26.57 -9.47
N VAL A 101 -9.15 -27.02 -8.24
CA VAL A 101 -10.43 -27.58 -7.77
C VAL A 101 -11.60 -26.60 -7.97
N VAL A 102 -11.35 -25.30 -7.78
CA VAL A 102 -12.34 -24.24 -7.95
C VAL A 102 -12.48 -23.89 -9.42
N ALA A 103 -11.34 -23.68 -10.08
CA ALA A 103 -11.28 -23.35 -11.50
C ALA A 103 -11.98 -24.38 -12.39
N ASP A 104 -11.81 -25.68 -12.14
CA ASP A 104 -12.43 -26.75 -12.93
C ASP A 104 -13.96 -26.70 -12.86
N LYS A 105 -14.55 -26.35 -11.70
CA LYS A 105 -15.99 -26.19 -11.56
C LYS A 105 -16.51 -24.98 -12.34
N ILE A 106 -15.77 -23.88 -12.29
CA ILE A 106 -16.11 -22.65 -13.02
C ILE A 106 -15.96 -22.85 -14.52
N LYS A 107 -14.91 -23.56 -14.92
CA LYS A 107 -14.66 -23.99 -16.30
C LYS A 107 -15.86 -24.76 -16.86
N ASP A 108 -16.38 -25.74 -16.12
CA ASP A 108 -17.55 -26.51 -16.53
C ASP A 108 -18.83 -25.66 -16.59
N LYS A 109 -19.03 -24.74 -15.62
CA LYS A 109 -20.20 -23.84 -15.58
C LYS A 109 -20.22 -22.85 -16.75
N LEU A 110 -19.07 -22.29 -17.12
CA LEU A 110 -18.93 -21.24 -18.16
C LEU A 110 -18.50 -21.80 -19.52
N GLY A 111 -18.10 -23.07 -19.58
CA GLY A 111 -17.58 -23.76 -20.76
C GLY A 111 -16.26 -23.20 -21.30
N VAL A 112 -15.43 -22.54 -20.47
CA VAL A 112 -14.15 -21.92 -20.88
C VAL A 112 -13.13 -23.01 -21.16
N ASP A 113 -12.28 -22.87 -22.18
CA ASP A 113 -11.35 -23.94 -22.57
C ASP A 113 -10.01 -23.86 -21.84
N THR A 114 -9.55 -22.64 -21.54
CA THR A 114 -8.23 -22.38 -20.96
C THR A 114 -8.33 -21.73 -19.58
N VAL A 115 -7.77 -22.39 -18.57
CA VAL A 115 -7.67 -21.84 -17.21
C VAL A 115 -6.29 -22.19 -16.64
N TYR A 116 -5.64 -21.21 -16.01
CA TYR A 116 -4.36 -21.35 -15.34
C TYR A 116 -4.51 -20.96 -13.87
N THR A 117 -4.19 -21.90 -12.98
CA THR A 117 -4.27 -21.73 -11.53
C THR A 117 -3.12 -22.43 -10.82
N ASN A 118 -3.07 -22.23 -9.50
CA ASN A 118 -2.30 -23.09 -8.61
C ASN A 118 -3.08 -24.39 -8.33
N SER A 119 -2.40 -25.35 -7.72
CA SER A 119 -2.90 -26.67 -7.38
C SER A 119 -2.51 -27.02 -5.96
N PHE A 120 -3.49 -27.53 -5.21
CA PHE A 120 -3.22 -28.11 -3.89
C PHE A 120 -2.50 -29.44 -4.00
N THR A 121 -1.57 -29.71 -3.09
CA THR A 121 -1.04 -31.06 -2.88
C THR A 121 -2.00 -31.84 -1.98
N VAL A 122 -2.44 -33.01 -2.46
CA VAL A 122 -3.44 -33.85 -1.77
C VAL A 122 -2.85 -35.24 -1.49
N GLU A 123 -2.94 -35.68 -0.24
CA GLU A 123 -2.60 -37.03 0.20
C GLU A 123 -3.78 -37.65 0.98
N ASP A 124 -4.11 -38.91 0.67
CA ASP A 124 -5.23 -39.64 1.29
C ASP A 124 -6.59 -38.88 1.28
N GLY A 125 -6.82 -38.07 0.24
CA GLY A 125 -8.04 -37.28 0.08
C GLY A 125 -8.09 -35.99 0.91
N LYS A 126 -6.95 -35.57 1.48
CA LYS A 126 -6.82 -34.36 2.30
C LYS A 126 -5.69 -33.47 1.83
N LEU A 127 -5.82 -32.17 2.07
CA LEU A 127 -4.76 -31.21 1.77
C LEU A 127 -3.55 -31.45 2.67
N THR A 128 -2.34 -31.39 2.11
CA THR A 128 -1.08 -31.47 2.89
C THR A 128 -0.61 -30.12 3.41
N GLY A 129 -1.25 -29.02 2.99
CA GLY A 129 -0.80 -27.65 3.27
C GLY A 129 0.23 -27.12 2.27
N GLU A 130 0.61 -27.89 1.26
CA GLU A 130 1.51 -27.44 0.19
C GLU A 130 0.74 -27.00 -1.06
N VAL A 131 1.23 -25.93 -1.71
CA VAL A 131 0.70 -25.42 -2.99
C VAL A 131 1.78 -25.46 -4.06
N THR A 132 1.38 -25.83 -5.29
CA THR A 132 2.26 -25.83 -6.46
C THR A 132 1.56 -25.16 -7.63
N GLY A 133 2.31 -24.59 -8.58
CA GLY A 133 1.69 -23.97 -9.75
C GLY A 133 2.58 -22.90 -10.38
N PRO A 134 2.25 -22.47 -11.59
CA PRO A 134 3.01 -21.44 -12.30
C PRO A 134 2.91 -20.07 -11.63
N LEU A 135 1.85 -19.82 -10.85
CA LEU A 135 1.58 -18.54 -10.20
C LEU A 135 2.06 -18.49 -8.75
N VAL A 136 2.62 -19.58 -8.20
CA VAL A 136 3.26 -19.57 -6.87
C VAL A 136 4.57 -18.79 -6.93
N SER A 137 5.40 -19.02 -7.96
CA SER A 137 6.73 -18.41 -8.10
C SER A 137 6.85 -17.49 -9.33
N GLY A 138 5.76 -17.29 -10.06
CA GLY A 138 5.70 -16.52 -11.30
C GLY A 138 4.53 -15.56 -11.29
N THR A 139 4.46 -14.67 -12.27
CA THR A 139 3.41 -13.65 -12.36
C THR A 139 2.30 -14.06 -13.33
N LYS A 140 1.12 -13.44 -13.21
CA LYS A 140 0.05 -13.60 -14.21
C LYS A 140 0.51 -13.19 -15.61
N LEU A 141 1.38 -12.19 -15.70
CA LEU A 141 2.00 -11.77 -16.96
C LEU A 141 2.87 -12.86 -17.61
N ASP A 142 3.63 -13.62 -16.83
CA ASP A 142 4.46 -14.71 -17.37
C ASP A 142 3.60 -15.80 -18.01
N VAL A 143 2.49 -16.15 -17.36
CA VAL A 143 1.51 -17.11 -17.87
C VAL A 143 0.82 -16.57 -19.12
N LEU A 144 0.43 -15.29 -19.11
CA LEU A 144 -0.16 -14.63 -20.27
C LEU A 144 0.78 -14.66 -21.48
N LYS A 145 2.05 -14.30 -21.28
CA LYS A 145 3.08 -14.30 -22.34
C LYS A 145 3.26 -15.69 -22.96
N ASP A 146 3.35 -16.73 -22.15
CA ASP A 146 3.44 -18.11 -22.63
C ASP A 146 2.17 -18.55 -23.37
N HIS A 147 0.99 -18.11 -22.93
CA HIS A 147 -0.27 -18.40 -23.62
C HIS A 147 -0.36 -17.73 -25.00
N VAL A 148 -0.09 -16.42 -25.08
CA VAL A 148 -0.19 -15.67 -26.35
C VAL A 148 0.88 -16.13 -27.35
N GLU A 149 2.07 -16.50 -26.89
CA GLU A 149 3.11 -17.09 -27.74
C GLU A 149 2.64 -18.41 -28.37
N LYS A 150 1.98 -19.28 -27.60
CA LYS A 150 1.41 -20.55 -28.08
C LYS A 150 0.24 -20.34 -29.03
N ALA A 151 -0.60 -19.34 -28.78
CA ALA A 151 -1.76 -19.01 -29.59
C ALA A 151 -1.40 -18.22 -30.87
N GLY A 152 -0.19 -17.64 -30.95
CA GLY A 152 0.23 -16.77 -32.05
C GLY A 152 -0.47 -15.41 -32.01
N ILE A 153 -0.78 -14.93 -30.81
CA ILE A 153 -1.45 -13.66 -30.51
C ILE A 153 -0.38 -12.70 -29.96
N THR A 154 -0.51 -11.40 -30.22
CA THR A 154 0.33 -10.37 -29.57
C THR A 154 -0.38 -9.75 -28.38
N LEU A 155 0.35 -9.22 -27.40
CA LEU A 155 -0.25 -8.59 -26.22
C LEU A 155 -1.20 -7.43 -26.59
N ASP A 156 -0.92 -6.69 -27.66
CA ASP A 156 -1.80 -5.63 -28.21
C ASP A 156 -3.17 -6.16 -28.68
N GLU A 157 -3.33 -7.47 -28.89
CA GLU A 157 -4.58 -8.12 -29.29
C GLU A 157 -5.33 -8.75 -28.09
N VAL A 158 -4.88 -8.44 -26.86
CA VAL A 158 -5.41 -8.99 -25.61
C VAL A 158 -6.15 -7.92 -24.83
N VAL A 159 -7.32 -8.28 -24.28
CA VAL A 159 -7.94 -7.55 -23.17
C VAL A 159 -7.69 -8.31 -21.87
N ALA A 160 -7.23 -7.62 -20.82
CA ALA A 160 -7.05 -8.19 -19.49
C ALA A 160 -8.02 -7.55 -18.49
N VAL A 161 -8.69 -8.36 -17.67
CA VAL A 161 -9.67 -7.91 -16.67
C VAL A 161 -9.25 -8.41 -15.29
N GLY A 162 -9.09 -7.50 -14.34
CA GLY A 162 -8.66 -7.82 -12.97
C GLY A 162 -9.15 -6.81 -11.94
N ASP A 163 -9.04 -7.15 -10.66
CA ASP A 163 -9.49 -6.32 -9.53
C ASP A 163 -8.34 -5.98 -8.54
N GLY A 164 -7.31 -6.82 -8.50
CA GLY A 164 -6.29 -6.79 -7.44
C GLY A 164 -4.88 -6.40 -7.91
N ALA A 165 -4.01 -6.06 -6.96
CA ALA A 165 -2.62 -5.68 -7.23
C ALA A 165 -1.80 -6.80 -7.94
N ASN A 166 -2.21 -8.06 -7.77
CA ASN A 166 -1.67 -9.22 -8.47
C ASN A 166 -1.96 -9.21 -10.00
N ASP A 167 -2.95 -8.44 -10.45
CA ASP A 167 -3.32 -8.28 -11.86
C ASP A 167 -2.56 -7.16 -12.56
N ILE A 168 -1.95 -6.24 -11.82
CA ILE A 168 -1.31 -5.02 -12.35
C ILE A 168 -0.40 -5.33 -13.55
N SER A 169 0.52 -6.29 -13.37
CA SER A 169 1.46 -6.67 -14.44
C SER A 169 0.79 -7.22 -15.70
N MET A 170 -0.36 -7.89 -15.55
CA MET A 170 -1.15 -8.45 -16.66
C MET A 170 -1.97 -7.37 -17.36
N ILE A 171 -2.60 -6.48 -16.58
CA ILE A 171 -3.42 -5.35 -17.05
C ILE A 171 -2.55 -4.35 -17.82
N GLU A 172 -1.45 -3.88 -17.23
CA GLU A 172 -0.54 -2.89 -17.82
C GLU A 172 0.10 -3.38 -19.14
N SER A 173 0.28 -4.69 -19.29
CA SER A 173 0.91 -5.27 -20.47
C SER A 173 -0.06 -5.62 -21.60
N ALA A 174 -1.37 -5.65 -21.34
CA ALA A 174 -2.37 -5.98 -22.35
C ALA A 174 -2.62 -4.80 -23.29
N GLY A 175 -3.17 -5.07 -24.48
CA GLY A 175 -3.57 -4.01 -25.42
C GLY A 175 -4.72 -3.15 -24.90
N CYS A 176 -5.53 -3.70 -23.99
CA CYS A 176 -6.49 -2.96 -23.19
C CYS A 176 -6.64 -3.65 -21.82
N GLY A 177 -6.28 -2.93 -20.77
CA GLY A 177 -6.46 -3.32 -19.37
C GLY A 177 -7.76 -2.77 -18.80
N ILE A 178 -8.58 -3.62 -18.18
CA ILE A 178 -9.84 -3.24 -17.54
C ILE A 178 -9.76 -3.54 -16.04
N ALA A 179 -9.85 -2.50 -15.22
CA ALA A 179 -10.04 -2.60 -13.79
C ALA A 179 -11.53 -2.83 -13.50
N PHE A 180 -11.89 -3.98 -12.90
CA PHE A 180 -13.27 -4.34 -12.60
C PHE A 180 -13.51 -4.36 -11.09
N ASN A 181 -14.31 -3.42 -10.59
CA ASN A 181 -14.58 -3.19 -9.16
C ASN A 181 -13.28 -3.31 -8.33
N ALA A 182 -12.22 -2.69 -8.85
CA ALA A 182 -10.85 -2.90 -8.45
C ALA A 182 -10.43 -1.95 -7.33
N LYS A 183 -9.29 -2.23 -6.70
CA LYS A 183 -8.60 -1.30 -5.79
C LYS A 183 -7.97 -0.15 -6.57
N ASP A 184 -7.74 0.99 -5.92
CA ASP A 184 -7.30 2.21 -6.59
C ASP A 184 -5.95 2.05 -7.29
N SER A 185 -4.99 1.32 -6.69
CA SER A 185 -3.72 0.92 -7.32
C SER A 185 -3.86 0.22 -8.69
N VAL A 186 -5.00 -0.44 -8.94
CA VAL A 186 -5.30 -1.08 -10.23
C VAL A 186 -6.05 -0.13 -11.17
N LYS A 187 -6.89 0.76 -10.62
CA LYS A 187 -7.62 1.76 -11.40
C LYS A 187 -6.67 2.75 -12.07
N GLU A 188 -5.64 3.21 -11.35
CA GLU A 188 -4.66 4.18 -11.83
C GLU A 188 -3.89 3.74 -13.09
N ILE A 189 -3.76 2.43 -13.30
CA ILE A 189 -2.98 1.85 -14.40
C ILE A 189 -3.83 1.31 -15.54
N ALA A 190 -5.14 1.10 -15.31
CA ALA A 190 -6.01 0.45 -16.28
C ALA A 190 -6.48 1.45 -17.34
N ASP A 191 -6.65 0.98 -18.57
CA ASP A 191 -7.19 1.82 -19.65
C ASP A 191 -8.68 2.13 -19.46
N VAL A 192 -9.39 1.22 -18.77
CA VAL A 192 -10.83 1.32 -18.53
C VAL A 192 -11.14 0.88 -17.10
N VAL A 193 -11.98 1.65 -16.41
CA VAL A 193 -12.46 1.32 -15.05
C VAL A 193 -13.95 1.03 -15.10
N VAL A 194 -14.36 -0.10 -14.52
CA VAL A 194 -15.76 -0.52 -14.38
C VAL A 194 -16.05 -0.75 -12.90
N GLU A 195 -16.75 0.17 -12.26
CA GLU A 195 -17.02 0.09 -10.82
C GLU A 195 -18.28 -0.72 -10.46
N GLU A 196 -19.21 -0.87 -11.40
CA GLU A 196 -20.42 -1.66 -11.17
C GLU A 196 -20.09 -3.16 -11.22
N LYS A 197 -20.50 -3.92 -10.18
CA LYS A 197 -20.37 -5.39 -10.10
C LYS A 197 -21.27 -6.15 -11.10
N ASP A 198 -21.12 -5.85 -12.39
CA ASP A 198 -21.78 -6.54 -13.50
C ASP A 198 -20.81 -6.66 -14.70
N LEU A 199 -20.36 -7.88 -14.98
CA LEU A 199 -19.49 -8.20 -16.11
C LEU A 199 -20.12 -7.90 -17.48
N CYS A 200 -21.43 -7.63 -17.56
CA CYS A 200 -22.04 -7.13 -18.80
C CYS A 200 -21.49 -5.75 -19.19
N LYS A 201 -21.03 -4.94 -18.23
CA LYS A 201 -20.41 -3.63 -18.50
C LYS A 201 -19.03 -3.80 -19.12
N VAL A 202 -18.24 -4.71 -18.58
CA VAL A 202 -16.95 -5.12 -19.17
C VAL A 202 -17.15 -5.64 -20.60
N LEU A 203 -18.21 -6.41 -20.85
CA LEU A 203 -18.55 -6.84 -22.21
C LEU A 203 -18.78 -5.64 -23.14
N CYS A 204 -19.53 -4.62 -22.73
CA CYS A 204 -19.76 -3.43 -23.56
C CYS A 204 -18.45 -2.77 -23.96
N GLU A 205 -17.51 -2.63 -23.03
CA GLU A 205 -16.21 -2.02 -23.32
C GLU A 205 -15.36 -2.87 -24.26
N ILE A 206 -15.33 -4.20 -24.07
CA ILE A 206 -14.67 -5.11 -25.01
C ILE A 206 -15.29 -5.00 -26.42
N LEU A 207 -16.62 -4.88 -26.50
CA LEU A 207 -17.30 -4.72 -27.78
C LEU A 207 -16.97 -3.38 -28.45
N ASN A 208 -16.83 -2.30 -27.70
CA ASN A 208 -16.40 -1.00 -28.22
C ASN A 208 -15.02 -1.15 -28.89
N GLN A 209 -14.07 -1.81 -28.22
CA GLN A 209 -12.72 -2.09 -28.73
C GLN A 209 -12.71 -2.98 -29.97
N LEU A 210 -13.73 -3.83 -30.16
CA LEU A 210 -13.86 -4.64 -31.37
C LEU A 210 -14.41 -3.84 -32.57
N THR A 211 -15.15 -2.75 -32.33
CA THR A 211 -15.81 -1.96 -33.38
C THR A 211 -15.02 -0.73 -33.84
N THR A 212 -14.06 -0.25 -33.05
CA THR A 212 -13.22 0.92 -33.37
C THR A 212 -12.26 0.69 -34.54
N ASP A 213 -11.91 -0.56 -34.85
CA ASP A 213 -11.04 -0.92 -35.98
C ASP A 213 -11.77 -0.94 -37.35
N ASP A 214 -13.10 -1.07 -37.38
CA ASP A 214 -13.88 -1.16 -38.64
C ASP A 214 -14.17 0.24 -39.25
N ALA A 215 -13.95 1.32 -38.50
CA ALA A 215 -14.22 2.68 -38.97
C ALA A 215 -13.24 3.20 -40.04
N GLU A 216 -12.10 2.53 -40.25
CA GLU A 216 -11.08 2.97 -41.22
C GLU A 216 -11.11 2.26 -42.59
N THR A 217 -12.00 1.28 -42.82
CA THR A 217 -12.01 0.53 -44.11
C THR A 217 -13.33 0.44 -44.87
N GLU A 218 -14.44 0.98 -44.37
CA GLU A 218 -15.72 0.94 -45.12
C GLU A 218 -16.32 2.33 -45.33
N THR A 219 -15.61 3.18 -46.10
CA THR A 219 -16.21 4.35 -46.76
C THR A 219 -16.10 4.25 -48.27
N GLU A 220 -16.36 3.08 -48.84
CA GLU A 220 -16.73 2.94 -50.25
C GLU A 220 -17.63 1.70 -50.40
N THR A 221 -18.85 1.92 -50.94
CA THR A 221 -19.95 0.95 -51.14
C THR A 221 -20.74 0.69 -49.85
N VAL A 222 -22.03 0.98 -49.70
CA VAL A 222 -23.16 0.82 -50.62
C VAL A 222 -24.21 1.91 -50.33
N GLU A 223 -24.46 2.78 -51.32
CA GLU A 223 -25.78 3.39 -51.50
C GLU A 223 -26.74 2.30 -52.03
N GLU A 224 -27.96 2.27 -51.48
CA GLU A 224 -29.15 1.47 -51.85
C GLU A 224 -29.55 0.35 -50.88
N GLU A 225 -30.83 0.41 -50.49
CA GLU A 225 -31.64 -0.48 -49.63
C GLU A 225 -31.43 -0.24 -48.12
N VAL A 226 -32.34 0.41 -47.37
CA VAL A 226 -33.80 0.21 -47.29
C VAL A 226 -34.47 1.50 -46.82
N ALA A 227 -35.39 2.01 -47.65
CA ALA A 227 -36.44 2.93 -47.24
C ALA A 227 -37.64 2.12 -46.69
N GLN A 228 -38.29 2.66 -45.63
CA GLN A 228 -39.48 2.17 -44.93
C GLN A 228 -39.12 1.11 -43.86
N GLU A 229 -39.19 1.39 -42.55
CA GLU A 229 -40.36 1.86 -41.78
C GLU A 229 -40.01 2.97 -40.77
N ALA A 230 -41.06 3.63 -40.29
CA ALA A 230 -41.06 4.98 -39.75
C ALA A 230 -41.17 5.05 -38.22
N GLU A 231 -40.71 6.20 -37.69
CA GLU A 231 -41.15 6.87 -36.45
C GLU A 231 -40.78 6.26 -35.09
N ALA A 232 -39.67 6.75 -34.51
CA ALA A 232 -39.64 7.37 -33.17
C ALA A 232 -38.30 8.10 -32.91
N GLU A 233 -38.40 9.43 -32.81
CA GLU A 233 -37.57 10.40 -32.06
C GLU A 233 -36.02 10.38 -32.19
N ALA A 234 -35.52 11.48 -32.76
CA ALA A 234 -34.11 11.82 -32.87
C ALA A 234 -33.75 12.95 -31.89
N GLU A 235 -32.53 12.85 -31.33
CA GLU A 235 -31.62 13.90 -30.89
C GLU A 235 -32.05 14.79 -29.69
N THR A 236 -31.32 14.68 -28.57
CA THR A 236 -30.20 15.56 -28.22
C THR A 236 -29.75 15.27 -26.78
N GLU A 237 -28.51 14.81 -26.55
CA GLU A 237 -27.84 15.00 -25.26
C GLU A 237 -26.31 15.02 -25.42
N GLU A 238 -25.80 15.93 -26.25
CA GLU A 238 -24.51 16.59 -25.99
C GLU A 238 -24.84 17.84 -25.15
N VAL A 239 -24.79 17.74 -23.81
CA VAL A 239 -24.33 18.75 -22.82
C VAL A 239 -24.50 18.09 -21.45
N ALA A 240 -23.65 17.11 -21.13
CA ALA A 240 -23.51 16.58 -19.77
C ALA A 240 -22.07 16.13 -19.45
N GLU A 241 -21.11 16.37 -20.35
CA GLU A 241 -19.75 15.82 -20.25
C GLU A 241 -18.75 16.78 -19.57
N GLU A 242 -19.07 18.07 -19.43
CA GLU A 242 -18.19 19.06 -18.77
C GLU A 242 -18.54 19.34 -17.28
N ALA A 243 -19.43 18.54 -16.69
CA ALA A 243 -19.83 18.69 -15.28
C ALA A 243 -19.36 17.54 -14.37
N GLU A 244 -18.95 16.42 -14.95
CA GLU A 244 -18.51 15.21 -14.22
C GLU A 244 -16.98 15.23 -14.00
N GLU A 245 -16.20 15.72 -14.98
CA GLU A 245 -14.74 15.91 -14.88
C GLU A 245 -14.29 16.89 -13.76
N ALA A 246 -15.21 17.71 -13.21
CA ALA A 246 -14.88 18.70 -12.18
C ALA A 246 -15.21 18.27 -10.74
N GLU A 247 -15.95 17.15 -10.58
CA GLU A 247 -16.20 16.48 -9.30
C GLU A 247 -15.14 15.36 -9.08
N GLU A 248 -14.64 14.74 -10.15
CA GLU A 248 -13.59 13.71 -10.14
C GLU A 248 -12.22 14.25 -9.67
N GLU A 249 -11.80 15.44 -10.11
CA GLU A 249 -10.55 16.09 -9.66
C GLU A 249 -10.55 16.52 -8.18
N VAL A 250 -11.68 16.44 -7.46
CA VAL A 250 -11.74 16.80 -6.04
C VAL A 250 -11.78 15.57 -5.13
N GLU A 251 -12.39 14.46 -5.56
CA GLU A 251 -12.31 13.17 -4.87
C GLU A 251 -10.90 12.56 -4.97
N GLU A 252 -10.23 12.66 -6.12
CA GLU A 252 -8.83 12.20 -6.30
C GLU A 252 -7.86 12.90 -5.33
N THR A 253 -8.10 14.18 -5.02
CA THR A 253 -7.25 14.89 -4.06
C THR A 253 -7.53 14.53 -2.61
N GLU A 254 -8.74 14.08 -2.26
CA GLU A 254 -9.08 13.62 -0.91
C GLU A 254 -8.58 12.18 -0.65
N ALA A 255 -8.60 11.31 -1.66
CA ALA A 255 -8.06 9.95 -1.58
C ALA A 255 -6.53 9.93 -1.39
N GLU A 256 -5.78 10.72 -2.18
CA GLU A 256 -4.33 10.94 -1.96
C GLU A 256 -4.02 11.55 -0.58
N THR A 257 -5.01 12.11 0.13
CA THR A 257 -4.79 12.60 1.51
C THR A 257 -5.03 11.59 2.59
N GLU A 258 -5.86 10.58 2.35
CA GLU A 258 -6.16 9.56 3.35
C GLU A 258 -5.03 8.51 3.37
N GLU A 259 -4.52 8.13 2.19
CA GLU A 259 -3.39 7.19 2.04
C GLU A 259 -2.11 7.72 2.71
N VAL A 260 -1.80 9.01 2.53
CA VAL A 260 -0.62 9.63 3.15
C VAL A 260 -0.84 9.92 4.65
N ALA A 261 -2.08 9.84 5.15
CA ALA A 261 -2.40 9.90 6.58
C ALA A 261 -2.14 8.57 7.26
N GLU A 262 -2.58 7.49 6.62
CA GLU A 262 -2.33 6.11 7.06
C GLU A 262 -0.84 5.81 7.00
N GLU A 263 -0.12 6.17 5.92
CA GLU A 263 1.34 5.99 5.87
C GLU A 263 2.07 6.79 6.97
N ALA A 264 1.54 7.95 7.39
CA ALA A 264 2.12 8.73 8.47
C ALA A 264 1.82 8.15 9.86
N GLU A 265 0.67 7.49 10.03
CA GLU A 265 0.25 6.82 11.26
C GLU A 265 0.96 5.46 11.41
N GLU A 266 1.14 4.71 10.31
CA GLU A 266 1.94 3.49 10.24
C GLU A 266 3.43 3.77 10.49
N VAL A 267 3.98 4.87 9.97
CA VAL A 267 5.36 5.28 10.29
C VAL A 267 5.49 5.74 11.75
N GLU A 268 4.43 6.27 12.38
CA GLU A 268 4.43 6.52 13.82
C GLU A 268 4.39 5.22 14.64
N GLU A 269 3.60 4.23 14.24
CA GLU A 269 3.53 2.91 14.90
C GLU A 269 4.82 2.09 14.68
N GLU A 270 5.39 2.04 13.48
CA GLU A 270 6.69 1.38 13.23
C GLU A 270 7.84 2.04 14.02
N VAL A 271 7.77 3.36 14.20
CA VAL A 271 8.75 4.08 15.05
C VAL A 271 8.52 3.78 16.52
N GLU A 272 7.28 3.65 17.00
CA GLU A 272 6.99 3.22 18.39
C GLU A 272 7.35 1.75 18.65
N GLU A 273 7.11 0.84 17.70
CA GLU A 273 7.47 -0.58 17.82
C GLU A 273 8.99 -0.78 17.75
N THR A 274 9.68 -0.06 16.85
CA THR A 274 11.16 -0.11 16.80
C THR A 274 11.80 0.61 18.00
N GLU A 275 11.15 1.60 18.60
CA GLU A 275 11.54 2.17 19.90
C GLU A 275 11.30 1.17 21.04
N ALA A 276 10.18 0.44 21.05
CA ALA A 276 9.88 -0.58 22.06
C ALA A 276 10.84 -1.78 21.98
N GLU A 277 11.11 -2.32 20.79
CA GLU A 277 12.09 -3.40 20.62
C GLU A 277 13.53 -2.94 20.94
N THR A 278 13.85 -1.66 20.71
CA THR A 278 15.17 -1.11 21.04
C THR A 278 15.31 -0.69 22.50
N GLU A 279 14.21 -0.36 23.20
CA GLU A 279 14.17 -0.20 24.67
C GLU A 279 14.25 -1.56 25.37
N GLU A 280 13.53 -2.59 24.90
CA GLU A 280 13.58 -3.94 25.48
C GLU A 280 14.98 -4.56 25.28
N ALA A 281 15.57 -4.41 24.09
CA ALA A 281 16.95 -4.83 23.82
C ALA A 281 18.01 -3.94 24.51
N ALA A 282 17.67 -2.70 24.88
CA ALA A 282 18.54 -1.83 25.68
C ALA A 282 18.46 -2.14 27.18
N GLU A 283 17.28 -2.48 27.71
CA GLU A 283 17.11 -2.98 29.08
C GLU A 283 17.81 -4.33 29.26
N GLU A 284 17.65 -5.28 28.32
CA GLU A 284 18.40 -6.55 28.36
C GLU A 284 19.91 -6.33 28.27
N ALA A 285 20.38 -5.33 27.51
CA ALA A 285 21.80 -5.00 27.40
C ALA A 285 22.34 -4.23 28.62
N GLU A 286 21.54 -3.35 29.23
CA GLU A 286 21.87 -2.61 30.45
C GLU A 286 21.87 -3.55 31.67
N GLU A 287 20.99 -4.55 31.72
CA GLU A 287 21.05 -5.65 32.70
C GLU A 287 22.33 -6.49 32.52
N VAL A 288 22.75 -6.76 31.27
CA VAL A 288 24.00 -7.48 30.99
C VAL A 288 25.24 -6.63 31.30
N GLU A 289 25.17 -5.30 31.14
CA GLU A 289 26.25 -4.36 31.48
C GLU A 289 26.33 -4.07 33.00
N GLU A 290 25.20 -3.99 33.70
CA GLU A 290 25.13 -3.95 35.18
C GLU A 290 25.60 -5.28 35.78
N GLU A 291 25.22 -6.43 35.22
CA GLU A 291 25.76 -7.73 35.62
C GLU A 291 27.28 -7.81 35.38
N ALA A 292 27.79 -7.19 34.31
CA ALA A 292 29.22 -7.15 34.00
C ALA A 292 29.98 -6.23 34.98
N LYS A 293 29.45 -5.03 35.26
CA LYS A 293 30.00 -4.10 36.26
C LYS A 293 29.91 -4.65 37.69
N ALA A 294 28.86 -5.41 38.02
CA ALA A 294 28.72 -6.10 39.30
C ALA A 294 29.71 -7.28 39.45
N LYS A 295 30.12 -7.91 38.34
CA LYS A 295 31.15 -8.99 38.31
C LYS A 295 32.60 -8.47 38.32
N GLU A 296 32.85 -7.20 38.00
CA GLU A 296 34.18 -6.58 38.14
C GLU A 296 34.55 -6.25 39.60
N ALA A 297 33.57 -6.17 40.51
CA ALA A 297 33.80 -5.96 41.95
C ALA A 297 34.01 -7.28 42.71
N LYS A 298 35.21 -7.87 42.54
CA LYS A 298 35.81 -9.06 43.22
C LYS A 298 35.63 -10.40 42.49
N PRO A 299 36.72 -11.18 42.31
CA PRO A 299 36.64 -12.47 41.65
C PRO A 299 36.03 -13.50 42.62
N LYS A 300 34.74 -13.82 42.45
CA LYS A 300 34.18 -15.06 42.98
C LYS A 300 34.08 -16.07 41.85
N LYS A 301 34.62 -17.26 42.12
CA LYS A 301 34.56 -18.47 41.29
C LYS A 301 33.13 -18.69 40.78
N ALA A 302 32.92 -18.55 39.49
CA ALA A 302 31.76 -19.11 38.81
C ALA A 302 32.28 -19.89 37.60
N ASP A 303 32.02 -21.19 37.65
CA ASP A 303 32.28 -22.19 36.63
C ASP A 303 31.10 -22.11 35.66
N LYS A 304 31.23 -21.29 34.60
CA LYS A 304 30.35 -21.34 33.42
C LYS A 304 31.25 -21.39 32.20
N GLY A 305 31.08 -22.45 31.41
CA GLY A 305 32.01 -22.94 30.40
C GLY A 305 32.39 -21.89 29.37
N LEU A 306 33.70 -21.61 29.27
CA LEU A 306 34.29 -21.00 28.08
C LEU A 306 34.41 -22.07 26.99
N PRO A 307 34.30 -21.70 25.70
CA PRO A 307 34.49 -22.63 24.59
C PRO A 307 35.88 -23.29 24.67
N GLU A 308 35.91 -24.61 24.48
CA GLU A 308 37.14 -25.40 24.53
C GLU A 308 38.05 -24.98 23.37
N SER A 309 39.14 -24.26 23.70
CA SER A 309 40.12 -23.86 22.70
C SER A 309 41.08 -25.00 22.40
N ASN A 310 41.31 -25.28 21.12
CA ASN A 310 42.29 -26.26 20.61
C ASN A 310 43.74 -25.74 20.73
N PHE A 311 44.02 -24.88 21.71
CA PHE A 311 45.25 -24.10 21.79
C PHE A 311 46.45 -24.97 22.23
N VAL A 312 47.47 -25.04 21.38
CA VAL A 312 48.69 -25.82 21.62
C VAL A 312 49.71 -25.00 22.41
N LEU A 313 50.00 -25.44 23.63
CA LEU A 313 50.91 -24.77 24.56
C LEU A 313 52.37 -25.11 24.27
N ALA A 314 53.28 -24.12 24.38
CA ALA A 314 54.71 -24.35 24.24
C ALA A 314 55.30 -25.34 25.28
N ASP A 315 56.36 -26.06 24.87
CA ASP A 315 57.02 -27.10 25.67
C ASP A 315 57.91 -26.55 26.79
N THR A 316 58.34 -25.28 26.70
CA THR A 316 59.19 -24.64 27.71
C THR A 316 58.43 -23.58 28.52
N MET A 317 58.70 -23.49 29.82
CA MET A 317 58.06 -22.51 30.73
C MET A 317 58.32 -21.05 30.34
N GLU A 318 59.43 -20.78 29.66
CA GLU A 318 59.78 -19.47 29.13
C GLU A 318 58.98 -19.16 27.84
N GLY A 319 58.73 -20.17 27.00
CA GLY A 319 57.83 -20.08 25.84
C GLY A 319 56.38 -19.82 26.24
N VAL A 320 55.88 -20.47 27.30
CA VAL A 320 54.51 -20.25 27.82
C VAL A 320 54.32 -18.82 28.37
N ARG A 321 55.36 -18.20 28.91
CA ARG A 321 55.32 -16.79 29.35
C ARG A 321 55.33 -15.82 28.17
N LYS A 322 56.12 -16.08 27.13
CA LYS A 322 56.09 -15.27 25.90
C LYS A 322 54.74 -15.36 25.18
N GLN A 323 54.17 -16.56 25.07
CA GLN A 323 52.81 -16.76 24.54
C GLN A 323 51.76 -15.98 25.33
N LYS A 324 51.95 -15.83 26.65
CA LYS A 324 51.08 -15.01 27.49
C LYS A 324 51.23 -13.53 27.18
N ASP A 325 52.45 -13.00 27.13
CA ASP A 325 52.72 -11.58 26.87
C ASP A 325 52.25 -11.19 25.45
N GLU A 326 52.38 -12.08 24.47
CA GLU A 326 51.87 -11.92 23.10
C GLU A 326 50.34 -11.87 23.06
N LYS A 327 49.68 -12.81 23.75
CA LYS A 327 48.20 -12.85 23.84
C LYS A 327 47.62 -11.67 24.64
N GLU A 328 48.31 -11.21 25.69
CA GLU A 328 47.92 -10.00 26.44
C GLU A 328 48.05 -8.73 25.57
N ALA A 329 49.06 -8.66 24.70
CA ALA A 329 49.19 -7.57 23.73
C ALA A 329 48.13 -7.64 22.60
N GLU A 330 47.74 -8.83 22.16
CA GLU A 330 46.62 -9.03 21.22
C GLU A 330 45.29 -8.60 21.84
N ILE A 331 45.03 -8.92 23.12
CA ILE A 331 43.83 -8.47 23.83
C ILE A 331 43.73 -6.94 23.88
N SER A 332 44.82 -6.24 24.18
CA SER A 332 44.79 -4.78 24.25
C SER A 332 44.37 -4.16 22.93
N LYS A 333 44.88 -4.68 21.81
CA LYS A 333 44.52 -4.17 20.47
C LYS A 333 43.07 -4.45 20.09
N VAL A 334 42.59 -5.67 20.36
CA VAL A 334 41.20 -6.04 20.09
C VAL A 334 40.23 -5.25 20.99
N ALA A 335 40.64 -4.92 22.21
CA ALA A 335 39.87 -4.05 23.10
C ALA A 335 39.77 -2.62 22.57
N ASP A 336 40.89 -2.03 22.11
CA ASP A 336 40.93 -0.69 21.53
C ASP A 336 40.07 -0.62 20.25
N GLU A 337 40.17 -1.61 19.36
CA GLU A 337 39.36 -1.72 18.14
C GLU A 337 37.85 -1.86 18.45
N ARG A 338 37.50 -2.67 19.48
CA ARG A 338 36.10 -2.81 19.93
C ARG A 338 35.54 -1.49 20.47
N GLU A 339 36.34 -0.75 21.24
CA GLU A 339 35.93 0.54 21.79
C GLU A 339 35.70 1.58 20.68
N GLU A 340 36.53 1.57 19.63
CA GLU A 340 36.36 2.42 18.45
C GLU A 340 35.06 2.13 17.70
N TYR A 341 34.75 0.86 17.43
CA TYR A 341 33.47 0.48 16.80
C TYR A 341 32.25 0.81 17.66
N ASN A 342 32.34 0.64 18.98
CA ASN A 342 31.27 1.03 19.91
C ASN A 342 31.05 2.55 19.92
N LYS A 343 32.12 3.33 19.82
CA LYS A 343 32.03 4.79 19.73
C LYS A 343 31.33 5.22 18.44
N ILE A 344 31.70 4.63 17.31
CA ILE A 344 31.05 4.88 16.01
C ILE A 344 29.56 4.51 16.09
N ALA A 345 29.21 3.35 16.66
CA ALA A 345 27.82 2.95 16.83
C ALA A 345 27.03 3.96 17.69
N LYS A 346 27.62 4.47 18.77
CA LYS A 346 26.98 5.49 19.62
C LYS A 346 26.79 6.83 18.91
N GLU A 347 27.73 7.24 18.05
CA GLU A 347 27.61 8.46 17.26
C GLU A 347 26.54 8.32 16.17
N GLN A 348 26.49 7.18 15.46
CA GLN A 348 25.46 6.92 14.45
C GLN A 348 24.06 6.80 15.05
N ARG A 349 23.92 6.23 16.25
CA ARG A 349 22.65 6.18 16.98
C ARG A 349 22.09 7.59 17.23
N LYS A 350 22.93 8.49 17.76
CA LYS A 350 22.52 9.89 17.99
C LYS A 350 22.09 10.60 16.71
N ILE A 351 22.83 10.41 15.63
CA ILE A 351 22.51 11.02 14.33
C ILE A 351 21.16 10.48 13.83
N ARG A 352 20.93 9.17 13.92
CA ARG A 352 19.64 8.57 13.58
C ARG A 352 18.50 9.16 14.42
N ASP A 353 18.65 9.21 15.73
CA ASP A 353 17.60 9.69 16.63
C ASP A 353 17.29 11.19 16.38
N GLU A 354 18.32 12.01 16.10
CA GLU A 354 18.14 13.42 15.71
C GLU A 354 17.46 13.58 14.35
N LEU A 355 17.79 12.71 13.37
CA LEU A 355 17.15 12.72 12.05
C LEU A 355 15.69 12.28 12.15
N ASN A 356 15.38 11.23 12.92
CA ASN A 356 14.01 10.76 13.13
C ASN A 356 13.15 11.81 13.84
N ALA A 357 13.70 12.52 14.83
CA ALA A 357 13.00 13.64 15.45
C ALA A 357 12.71 14.77 14.45
N SER A 358 13.65 15.07 13.56
CA SER A 358 13.44 16.06 12.50
C SER A 358 12.45 15.60 11.43
N LEU A 359 12.39 14.29 11.16
CA LEU A 359 11.43 13.66 10.25
C LEU A 359 10.01 13.87 10.76
N LYS A 360 9.75 13.52 12.02
CA LYS A 360 8.45 13.71 12.68
C LYS A 360 7.99 15.18 12.68
N GLU A 361 8.91 16.13 12.86
CA GLU A 361 8.56 17.56 12.80
C GLU A 361 8.18 18.01 11.38
N ASN A 362 8.87 17.52 10.35
CA ASN A 362 8.55 17.89 8.96
C ASN A 362 7.28 17.20 8.45
N LEU A 363 7.06 15.94 8.84
CA LEU A 363 5.86 15.18 8.52
C LEU A 363 4.61 15.86 9.12
N ASN A 364 4.66 16.24 10.40
CA ASN A 364 3.57 16.98 11.04
C ASN A 364 3.22 18.29 10.30
N LYS A 365 4.23 19.03 9.85
CA LYS A 365 4.00 20.24 9.04
C LYS A 365 3.38 19.94 7.69
N ALA A 366 3.80 18.85 7.03
CA ALA A 366 3.18 18.41 5.78
C ALA A 366 1.69 18.08 5.97
N ILE A 367 1.35 17.38 7.06
CA ILE A 367 -0.03 17.07 7.44
C ILE A 367 -0.84 18.34 7.74
N GLU A 368 -0.25 19.35 8.40
CA GLU A 368 -0.91 20.63 8.63
C GLU A 368 -1.30 21.31 7.30
N TYR A 369 -0.39 21.38 6.33
CA TYR A 369 -0.68 21.95 5.01
C TYR A 369 -1.68 21.13 4.20
N ARG A 370 -1.70 19.81 4.40
CA ARG A 370 -2.70 18.91 3.82
C ARG A 370 -4.11 19.22 4.34
N ASN A 371 -4.24 19.35 5.65
CA ASN A 371 -5.52 19.70 6.27
C ASN A 371 -5.98 21.11 5.86
N GLU A 372 -5.05 22.07 5.74
CA GLU A 372 -5.34 23.40 5.23
C GLU A 372 -5.84 23.35 3.78
N ARG A 373 -5.19 22.57 2.91
CA ARG A 373 -5.61 22.38 1.51
C ARG A 373 -7.00 21.75 1.42
N ASN A 374 -7.29 20.70 2.20
CA ASN A 374 -8.59 20.02 2.16
C ASN A 374 -9.73 20.95 2.61
N GLU A 375 -9.50 21.77 3.65
CA GLU A 375 -10.49 22.77 4.07
C GLU A 375 -10.72 23.84 2.98
N ILE A 376 -9.68 24.24 2.24
CA ILE A 376 -9.82 25.17 1.11
C ILE A 376 -10.57 24.51 -0.05
N ASN A 377 -10.27 23.26 -0.40
CA ASN A 377 -10.95 22.52 -1.47
C ASN A 377 -12.45 22.40 -1.19
N LYS A 378 -12.82 22.13 0.06
CA LYS A 378 -14.23 22.15 0.48
C LYS A 378 -14.91 23.50 0.23
N GLN A 379 -14.22 24.60 0.52
CA GLN A 379 -14.74 25.95 0.24
C GLN A 379 -14.82 26.24 -1.26
N VAL A 380 -13.90 25.69 -2.06
CA VAL A 380 -13.95 25.76 -3.53
C VAL A 380 -15.19 25.05 -4.05
N GLU A 381 -15.50 23.85 -3.54
CA GLU A 381 -16.68 23.07 -3.95
C GLU A 381 -17.99 23.78 -3.60
N GLU A 382 -18.10 24.33 -2.40
CA GLU A 382 -19.27 25.11 -2.01
C GLU A 382 -19.48 26.32 -2.94
N ALA A 383 -18.40 27.00 -3.33
CA ALA A 383 -18.45 28.13 -4.26
C ALA A 383 -18.74 27.70 -5.72
N LYS A 384 -18.18 26.58 -6.20
CA LYS A 384 -18.49 25.99 -7.51
C LYS A 384 -19.97 25.61 -7.58
N LYS A 385 -20.53 25.00 -6.54
CA LYS A 385 -21.94 24.63 -6.47
C LYS A 385 -22.85 25.86 -6.51
N ALA A 386 -22.53 26.89 -5.73
CA ALA A 386 -23.28 28.15 -5.75
C ALA A 386 -23.23 28.84 -7.12
N ARG A 387 -22.07 28.82 -7.79
CA ARG A 387 -21.87 29.31 -9.17
C ARG A 387 -22.69 28.51 -10.18
N ASN A 388 -22.65 27.18 -10.11
CA ASN A 388 -23.36 26.29 -11.03
C ASN A 388 -24.88 26.43 -10.86
N ASP A 389 -25.37 26.56 -9.62
CA ASP A 389 -26.77 26.84 -9.33
C ASP A 389 -27.24 28.19 -9.91
N ALA A 390 -26.41 29.23 -9.81
CA ALA A 390 -26.69 30.53 -10.41
C ALA A 390 -26.74 30.43 -11.95
N ASN A 391 -25.78 29.74 -12.56
CA ASN A 391 -25.72 29.53 -14.02
C ASN A 391 -26.87 28.67 -14.55
N ASN A 392 -27.27 27.63 -13.83
CA ASN A 392 -28.42 26.81 -14.20
C ASN A 392 -29.73 27.61 -14.14
N LYS A 393 -29.89 28.47 -13.13
CA LYS A 393 -31.01 29.42 -13.06
C LYS A 393 -30.98 30.41 -14.22
N ILE A 394 -29.82 30.95 -14.56
CA ILE A 394 -29.66 31.82 -15.76
C ILE A 394 -30.06 31.07 -17.03
N LYS A 395 -29.56 29.85 -17.25
CA LYS A 395 -29.87 29.03 -18.43
C LYS A 395 -31.37 28.72 -18.52
N SER A 396 -32.02 28.43 -17.40
CA SER A 396 -33.46 28.18 -17.34
C SER A 396 -34.29 29.43 -17.68
N LEU A 397 -33.91 30.61 -17.17
CA LEU A 397 -34.53 31.89 -17.52
C LEU A 397 -34.30 32.25 -18.99
N GLU A 398 -33.11 32.00 -19.54
CA GLU A 398 -32.80 32.20 -20.94
C GLU A 398 -33.58 31.25 -21.87
N TRP A 399 -33.79 30.00 -21.44
CA TRP A 399 -34.63 29.03 -22.16
C TRP A 399 -36.10 29.45 -22.19
N SER A 400 -36.61 29.97 -21.07
CA SER A 400 -38.01 30.41 -20.94
C SER A 400 -38.34 31.72 -21.69
N SER A 401 -37.35 32.58 -21.94
CA SER A 401 -37.56 33.91 -22.54
C SER A 401 -37.63 33.92 -24.08
N GLY A 402 -37.75 32.76 -24.75
CA GLY A 402 -37.84 32.69 -26.22
C GLY A 402 -36.55 33.10 -26.95
N LYS A 403 -35.43 33.24 -26.21
CA LYS A 403 -34.13 33.65 -26.73
C LYS A 403 -33.57 32.65 -27.75
N ARG A 404 -33.92 31.36 -27.62
CA ARG A 404 -33.55 30.30 -28.59
C ARG A 404 -34.22 30.50 -29.95
N ASP A 405 -35.49 30.88 -29.96
CA ASP A 405 -36.23 31.15 -31.20
C ASP A 405 -35.71 32.42 -31.87
N LYS A 406 -35.34 33.43 -31.07
CA LYS A 406 -34.64 34.62 -31.56
C LYS A 406 -33.30 34.27 -32.23
N ILE A 407 -32.46 33.44 -31.60
CA ILE A 407 -31.16 33.02 -32.17
C ILE A 407 -31.35 32.17 -33.45
N LYS A 408 -32.35 31.27 -33.49
CA LYS A 408 -32.68 30.49 -34.68
C LYS A 408 -33.08 31.40 -35.84
N ILE A 409 -33.97 32.37 -35.60
CA ILE A 409 -34.41 33.34 -36.60
C ILE A 409 -33.24 34.22 -37.07
N GLU A 410 -32.34 34.67 -36.18
CA GLU A 410 -31.14 35.43 -36.56
C GLU A 410 -30.18 34.62 -37.45
N ASN A 411 -29.98 33.34 -37.13
CA ASN A 411 -29.10 32.46 -37.91
C ASN A 411 -29.71 32.16 -39.29
N GLU A 412 -31.03 32.00 -39.40
CA GLU A 412 -31.71 31.87 -40.68
C GLU A 412 -31.62 33.15 -41.53
N ILE A 413 -31.78 34.32 -40.92
CA ILE A 413 -31.57 35.61 -41.59
C ILE A 413 -30.13 35.71 -42.10
N LYS A 414 -29.12 35.39 -41.28
CA LYS A 414 -27.70 35.38 -41.69
C LYS A 414 -27.42 34.40 -42.84
N LYS A 415 -28.04 33.22 -42.82
CA LYS A 415 -27.91 32.24 -43.92
C LYS A 415 -28.50 32.81 -45.21
N ILE A 416 -29.69 33.42 -45.15
CA ILE A 416 -30.34 34.02 -46.32
C ILE A 416 -29.52 35.21 -46.86
N ASP A 417 -29.07 36.10 -45.98
CA ASP A 417 -28.25 37.26 -46.35
C ASP A 417 -26.92 36.81 -46.99
N LYS A 418 -26.24 35.81 -46.43
CA LYS A 418 -25.01 35.23 -47.02
C LYS A 418 -25.27 34.58 -48.38
N ILE A 419 -26.41 33.93 -48.58
CA ILE A 419 -26.80 33.34 -49.87
C ILE A 419 -27.01 34.44 -50.93
N ILE A 420 -27.63 35.56 -50.55
CA ILE A 420 -27.84 36.71 -51.42
C ILE A 420 -26.50 37.38 -51.78
N GLU A 421 -25.59 37.52 -50.82
CA GLU A 421 -24.29 38.18 -51.03
C GLU A 421 -23.31 37.36 -51.88
N THR A 422 -23.34 36.02 -51.76
CA THR A 422 -22.30 35.16 -52.36
C THR A 422 -22.69 34.50 -53.68
N ARG A 423 -23.99 34.47 -54.05
CA ARG A 423 -24.47 33.75 -55.24
C ARG A 423 -25.13 34.69 -56.25
N VAL A 424 -24.81 34.50 -57.54
CA VAL A 424 -25.52 35.16 -58.64
C VAL A 424 -26.85 34.44 -58.87
N LEU A 425 -27.95 35.06 -58.46
CA LEU A 425 -29.30 34.50 -58.49
C LEU A 425 -30.15 35.13 -59.60
N ASP A 426 -31.21 34.43 -60.02
CA ASP A 426 -32.24 35.01 -60.88
C ASP A 426 -33.10 35.99 -60.07
N ILE A 427 -33.50 37.10 -60.69
CA ILE A 427 -34.21 38.25 -60.06
C ILE A 427 -35.45 37.77 -59.29
N LYS A 428 -36.14 36.75 -59.78
CA LYS A 428 -37.32 36.19 -59.07
C LYS A 428 -36.95 35.45 -57.79
N LYS A 429 -35.85 34.71 -57.77
CA LYS A 429 -35.38 33.94 -56.60
C LYS A 429 -34.77 34.86 -55.54
N GLU A 430 -34.03 35.88 -55.98
CA GLU A 430 -33.47 36.91 -55.10
C GLU A 430 -34.58 37.69 -54.38
N ASN A 431 -35.60 38.16 -55.11
CA ASN A 431 -36.74 38.85 -54.50
C ASN A 431 -37.53 37.99 -53.52
N GLN A 432 -37.60 36.67 -53.74
CA GLN A 432 -38.25 35.74 -52.81
C GLN A 432 -37.45 35.57 -51.52
N LEU A 433 -36.12 35.45 -51.61
CA LEU A 433 -35.23 35.36 -50.45
C LEU A 433 -35.25 36.65 -49.62
N VAL A 434 -35.25 37.82 -50.27
CA VAL A 434 -35.38 39.12 -49.60
C VAL A 434 -36.72 39.24 -48.87
N LYS A 435 -37.81 38.75 -49.47
CA LYS A 435 -39.12 38.74 -48.82
C LYS A 435 -39.15 37.84 -47.59
N ASN A 436 -38.61 36.62 -47.71
CA ASN A 436 -38.52 35.68 -46.59
C ASN A 436 -37.64 36.24 -45.45
N ALA A 437 -36.51 36.88 -45.76
CA ALA A 437 -35.66 37.54 -44.77
C ALA A 437 -36.39 38.70 -44.06
N ASN A 438 -37.20 39.49 -44.79
CA ASN A 438 -38.00 40.56 -44.20
C ASN A 438 -39.14 40.05 -43.31
N ASP A 439 -39.78 38.94 -43.69
CA ASP A 439 -40.82 38.31 -42.88
C ASP A 439 -40.22 37.72 -41.58
N LEU A 440 -39.05 37.08 -41.65
CA LEU A 440 -38.29 36.62 -40.47
C LEU A 440 -37.82 37.79 -39.58
N ARG A 441 -37.33 38.89 -40.16
CA ARG A 441 -36.98 40.12 -39.41
C ARG A 441 -38.18 40.72 -38.68
N LYS A 442 -39.39 40.60 -39.25
CA LYS A 442 -40.62 41.07 -38.63
C LYS A 442 -41.05 40.18 -37.46
N GLN A 443 -40.91 38.87 -37.60
CA GLN A 443 -41.13 37.91 -36.50
C GLN A 443 -40.16 38.16 -35.34
N LEU A 444 -38.89 38.49 -35.64
CA LEU A 444 -37.90 38.82 -34.61
C LEU A 444 -38.23 40.11 -33.83
N MET A 445 -38.87 41.09 -34.47
CA MET A 445 -39.30 42.33 -33.83
C MET A 445 -40.51 42.16 -32.89
N GLU A 446 -41.34 41.13 -33.13
CA GLU A 446 -42.53 40.83 -32.33
C GLU A 446 -42.19 40.06 -31.04
N ILE A 447 -41.00 39.46 -30.94
CA ILE A 447 -40.49 38.85 -29.71
C ILE A 447 -39.98 39.97 -28.79
N HIS A 448 -40.78 40.34 -27.79
CA HIS A 448 -40.36 41.22 -26.70
C HIS A 448 -39.89 40.39 -25.50
N GLU A 449 -38.69 40.69 -25.00
CA GLU A 449 -38.18 40.13 -23.74
C GLU A 449 -38.83 40.88 -22.57
N ASP A 450 -39.40 40.14 -21.61
CA ASP A 450 -39.97 40.72 -20.40
C ASP A 450 -38.87 41.38 -19.55
N GLU A 451 -39.06 42.67 -19.21
CA GLU A 451 -38.09 43.49 -18.48
C GLU A 451 -37.79 42.93 -17.06
N SER A 452 -38.72 42.16 -16.49
CA SER A 452 -38.56 41.47 -15.20
C SER A 452 -37.53 40.34 -15.27
N VAL A 453 -37.61 39.49 -16.30
CA VAL A 453 -36.71 38.34 -16.49
C VAL A 453 -35.27 38.81 -16.72
N LYS A 454 -35.12 39.97 -17.36
CA LYS A 454 -33.81 40.58 -17.60
C LYS A 454 -33.13 41.07 -16.32
N ASN A 455 -33.88 41.65 -15.38
CA ASN A 455 -33.34 42.10 -14.10
C ASN A 455 -32.96 40.92 -13.21
N GLU A 456 -33.80 39.88 -13.15
CA GLU A 456 -33.50 38.64 -12.42
C GLU A 456 -32.25 37.94 -12.97
N ALA A 457 -32.10 37.87 -14.30
CA ALA A 457 -30.89 37.32 -14.93
C ALA A 457 -29.63 38.16 -14.64
N GLN A 458 -29.75 39.49 -14.53
CA GLN A 458 -28.63 40.37 -14.16
C GLN A 458 -28.20 40.21 -12.70
N GLU A 459 -29.13 39.99 -11.78
CA GLU A 459 -28.80 39.73 -10.37
C GLU A 459 -28.13 38.37 -10.20
N LEU A 460 -28.64 37.33 -10.85
CA LEU A 460 -28.01 36.01 -10.85
C LEU A 460 -26.61 36.03 -11.48
N LYS A 461 -26.41 36.86 -12.52
CA LYS A 461 -25.10 37.00 -13.16
C LYS A 461 -24.07 37.62 -12.22
N LYS A 462 -24.45 38.65 -11.46
CA LYS A 462 -23.57 39.24 -10.44
C LYS A 462 -23.20 38.24 -9.35
N LEU A 463 -24.20 37.49 -8.87
CA LEU A 463 -23.96 36.43 -7.88
C LEU A 463 -22.99 35.37 -8.42
N SER A 464 -23.15 34.96 -9.69
CA SER A 464 -22.22 34.03 -10.33
C SER A 464 -20.81 34.60 -10.50
N GLU A 465 -20.67 35.89 -10.81
CA GLU A 465 -19.37 36.56 -10.96
C GLU A 465 -18.65 36.64 -9.60
N GLU A 466 -19.38 36.95 -8.52
CA GLU A 466 -18.84 36.99 -7.15
C GLU A 466 -18.37 35.60 -6.67
N GLU A 467 -19.14 34.55 -6.90
CA GLU A 467 -18.73 33.18 -6.55
C GLU A 467 -17.58 32.68 -7.42
N HIS A 468 -17.51 33.08 -8.70
CA HIS A 468 -16.38 32.75 -9.56
C HIS A 468 -15.07 33.41 -9.10
N GLU A 469 -15.11 34.66 -8.64
CA GLU A 469 -13.94 35.34 -8.08
C GLU A 469 -13.43 34.62 -6.82
N LYS A 470 -14.34 34.16 -5.95
CA LYS A 470 -13.97 33.37 -4.77
C LYS A 470 -13.29 32.05 -5.15
N VAL A 471 -13.82 31.32 -6.12
CA VAL A 471 -13.22 30.07 -6.62
C VAL A 471 -11.78 30.30 -7.07
N ILE A 472 -11.51 31.38 -7.81
CA ILE A 472 -10.16 31.71 -8.26
C ILE A 472 -9.24 31.95 -7.05
N THR A 473 -9.67 32.77 -6.09
CA THR A 473 -8.83 33.09 -4.93
C THR A 473 -8.55 31.89 -4.02
N LEU A 474 -9.54 31.01 -3.85
CA LEU A 474 -9.41 29.80 -3.04
C LEU A 474 -8.56 28.75 -3.75
N SER A 475 -8.70 28.61 -5.07
CA SER A 475 -7.87 27.71 -5.87
C SER A 475 -6.39 28.11 -5.82
N GLU A 476 -6.07 29.41 -5.92
CA GLU A 476 -4.70 29.90 -5.73
C GLU A 476 -4.14 29.60 -4.33
N GLN A 477 -4.98 29.67 -3.29
CA GLN A 477 -4.59 29.35 -1.91
C GLN A 477 -4.37 27.85 -1.71
N ALA A 478 -5.23 26.99 -2.27
CA ALA A 478 -5.07 25.55 -2.24
C ALA A 478 -3.77 25.12 -2.93
N GLN A 479 -3.48 25.73 -4.09
CA GLN A 479 -2.26 25.45 -4.83
C GLN A 479 -1.00 25.88 -4.06
N ALA A 480 -1.04 27.01 -3.35
CA ALA A 480 0.07 27.44 -2.49
C ALA A 480 0.30 26.48 -1.31
N ALA A 481 -0.77 26.00 -0.66
CA ALA A 481 -0.69 25.01 0.41
C ALA A 481 -0.13 23.67 -0.10
N HIS A 482 -0.54 23.24 -1.29
CA HIS A 482 -0.02 22.03 -1.95
C HIS A 482 1.47 22.15 -2.31
N GLU A 483 1.91 23.30 -2.83
CA GLU A 483 3.33 23.52 -3.10
C GLU A 483 4.18 23.45 -1.82
N GLU A 484 3.75 24.10 -0.73
CA GLU A 484 4.45 24.04 0.55
C GLU A 484 4.50 22.60 1.09
N MET A 485 3.38 21.87 1.04
CA MET A 485 3.29 20.46 1.40
C MET A 485 4.32 19.61 0.65
N LEU A 486 4.41 19.73 -0.67
CA LEU A 486 5.40 19.00 -1.49
C LEU A 486 6.84 19.32 -1.09
N THR A 487 7.14 20.55 -0.64
CA THR A 487 8.49 20.87 -0.17
C THR A 487 8.84 20.17 1.14
N TYR A 488 7.86 19.94 2.02
CA TYR A 488 8.07 19.21 3.27
C TYR A 488 8.17 17.71 3.05
N PHE A 489 7.42 17.14 2.10
CA PHE A 489 7.58 15.74 1.70
C PHE A 489 8.96 15.46 1.12
N ARG A 490 9.43 16.28 0.18
CA ARG A 490 10.79 16.13 -0.37
C ARG A 490 11.88 16.21 0.71
N LYS A 491 11.73 17.14 1.67
CA LYS A 491 12.65 17.24 2.82
C LYS A 491 12.58 15.99 3.70
N THR A 492 11.40 15.41 3.85
CA THR A 492 11.17 14.20 4.64
C THR A 492 11.82 12.98 3.99
N ASP A 493 11.72 12.83 2.68
CA ASP A 493 12.41 11.77 1.92
C ASP A 493 13.94 11.90 2.02
N ASP A 494 14.47 13.12 1.91
CA ASP A 494 15.90 13.39 2.09
C ASP A 494 16.37 13.03 3.51
N ILE A 495 15.55 13.27 4.53
CA ILE A 495 15.86 12.92 5.92
C ILE A 495 15.74 11.41 6.13
N ARG A 496 14.73 10.75 5.54
CA ARG A 496 14.52 9.29 5.62
C ARG A 496 15.71 8.55 5.04
N THR A 497 16.14 8.92 3.84
CA THR A 497 17.33 8.31 3.20
C THR A 497 18.61 8.53 4.03
N ALA A 498 18.78 9.72 4.62
CA ALA A 498 19.90 10.00 5.53
C ALA A 498 19.84 9.17 6.83
N ALA A 499 18.63 8.95 7.38
CA ALA A 499 18.42 8.13 8.57
C ALA A 499 18.72 6.65 8.30
N ASP A 500 18.29 6.12 7.15
CA ASP A 500 18.57 4.75 6.72
C ASP A 500 20.07 4.51 6.51
N GLU A 501 20.76 5.48 5.92
CA GLU A 501 22.21 5.43 5.80
C GLU A 501 22.91 5.39 7.18
N ALA A 502 22.45 6.20 8.13
CA ALA A 502 22.99 6.22 9.49
C ALA A 502 22.70 4.89 10.21
N HIS A 503 21.50 4.32 10.00
CA HIS A 503 21.12 3.02 10.55
C HIS A 503 21.97 1.88 9.98
N LYS A 504 22.22 1.87 8.67
CA LYS A 504 23.12 0.90 8.03
C LYS A 504 24.54 0.96 8.59
N LYS A 505 25.08 2.18 8.76
CA LYS A 505 26.40 2.39 9.39
C LYS A 505 26.42 1.93 10.85
N PHE A 506 25.31 2.09 11.58
CA PHE A 506 25.15 1.57 12.94
C PHE A 506 25.18 0.03 12.98
N ILE A 507 24.44 -0.65 12.10
CA ILE A 507 24.42 -2.12 12.00
C ILE A 507 25.83 -2.66 11.69
N GLU A 508 26.52 -2.06 10.71
CA GLU A 508 27.88 -2.45 10.36
C GLU A 508 28.86 -2.27 11.52
N ALA A 509 28.79 -1.13 12.23
CA ALA A 509 29.61 -0.89 13.41
C ALA A 509 29.31 -1.89 14.54
N ARG A 510 28.04 -2.22 14.77
CA ARG A 510 27.61 -3.20 15.81
C ARG A 510 28.05 -4.62 15.46
N LYS A 511 27.97 -5.02 14.19
CA LYS A 511 28.44 -6.32 13.71
C LYS A 511 29.96 -6.46 13.87
N ASN A 512 30.71 -5.41 13.49
CA ASN A 512 32.17 -5.38 13.67
C ASN A 512 32.57 -5.39 15.14
N ALA A 513 31.87 -4.63 16.01
CA ALA A 513 32.09 -4.67 17.45
C ALA A 513 31.82 -6.06 18.06
N SER A 514 30.77 -6.75 17.58
CA SER A 514 30.43 -8.10 18.03
C SER A 514 31.46 -9.13 17.59
N ALA A 515 31.94 -9.06 16.34
CA ALA A 515 33.01 -9.91 15.84
C ALA A 515 34.31 -9.73 16.66
N LYS A 516 34.68 -8.48 16.95
CA LYS A 516 35.83 -8.18 17.82
C LYS A 516 35.62 -8.66 19.26
N HIS A 517 34.39 -8.63 19.74
CA HIS A 517 34.06 -9.18 21.06
C HIS A 517 34.20 -10.71 21.12
N GLU A 518 33.87 -11.42 20.05
CA GLU A 518 34.12 -12.86 19.94
C GLU A 518 35.61 -13.19 19.87
N GLU A 519 36.39 -12.44 19.07
CA GLU A 519 37.85 -12.54 19.04
C GLU A 519 38.44 -12.32 20.44
N PHE A 520 37.95 -11.31 21.16
CA PHE A 520 38.35 -11.02 22.54
C PHE A 520 38.05 -12.18 23.49
N LYS A 521 36.86 -12.80 23.40
CA LYS A 521 36.49 -13.99 24.19
C LYS A 521 37.38 -15.19 23.88
N ALA A 522 37.71 -15.41 22.61
CA ALA A 522 38.58 -16.51 22.19
C ALA A 522 40.00 -16.34 22.78
N ILE A 523 40.57 -15.13 22.68
CA ILE A 523 41.89 -14.82 23.24
C ILE A 523 41.88 -14.92 24.78
N LEU A 524 40.79 -14.49 25.44
CA LEU A 524 40.62 -14.67 26.88
C LEU A 524 40.59 -16.15 27.30
N SER A 525 39.93 -17.02 26.51
CA SER A 525 39.93 -18.47 26.73
C SER A 525 41.34 -19.05 26.64
N ASP A 526 42.11 -18.65 25.63
CA ASP A 526 43.51 -19.07 25.46
C ASP A 526 44.39 -18.63 26.64
N ILE A 527 44.23 -17.39 27.11
CA ILE A 527 44.92 -16.88 28.31
C ILE A 527 44.50 -17.66 29.56
N HIS A 528 43.24 -18.06 29.67
CA HIS A 528 42.76 -18.89 30.78
C HIS A 528 43.46 -20.26 30.79
N VAL A 529 43.59 -20.91 29.63
CA VAL A 529 44.30 -22.18 29.45
C VAL A 529 45.79 -22.03 29.81
N ILE A 530 46.43 -20.95 29.35
CA ILE A 530 47.83 -20.62 29.66
C ILE A 530 48.02 -20.40 31.18
N ASN A 531 47.15 -19.63 31.82
CA ASN A 531 47.19 -19.38 33.26
C ASN A 531 46.91 -20.65 34.08
N LYS A 532 46.05 -21.57 33.60
CA LYS A 532 45.81 -22.88 34.22
C LYS A 532 47.07 -23.76 34.20
N LYS A 533 47.86 -23.73 33.12
CA LYS A 533 49.18 -24.41 33.03
C LYS A 533 50.25 -23.75 33.91
N LEU A 534 50.26 -22.42 33.99
CA LEU A 534 51.17 -21.67 34.87
C LEU A 534 50.85 -21.83 36.37
N GLY A 535 49.56 -21.99 36.71
CA GLY A 535 49.07 -22.17 38.08
C GLY A 535 49.22 -23.60 38.63
N SER A 536 49.20 -24.62 37.77
CA SER A 536 49.34 -26.03 38.16
C SER A 536 50.77 -26.41 38.60
N ASN A 537 51.78 -25.61 38.23
CA ASN A 537 53.19 -25.80 38.64
C ASN A 537 53.61 -25.04 39.92
N LYS A 538 52.68 -24.42 40.65
CA LYS A 538 52.98 -23.87 41.99
C LYS A 538 52.89 -25.00 43.03
N PRO A 539 53.96 -25.35 43.76
CA PRO A 539 53.88 -26.38 44.79
C PRO A 539 52.86 -25.95 45.85
N LYS A 540 51.84 -26.81 46.09
CA LYS A 540 50.85 -26.65 47.15
C LYS A 540 51.54 -26.60 48.52
N LYS A 541 52.01 -25.42 48.94
CA LYS A 541 52.34 -25.15 50.34
C LYS A 541 51.01 -25.05 51.08
N ARG A 542 50.65 -26.13 51.80
CA ARG A 542 49.63 -26.11 52.84
C ARG A 542 49.99 -25.01 53.84
N LYS A 543 49.23 -23.91 53.85
CA LYS A 543 49.12 -23.04 55.01
C LYS A 543 47.68 -23.10 55.50
N ASN A 544 47.50 -23.84 56.59
CA ASN A 544 46.48 -23.53 57.58
C ASN A 544 46.72 -22.10 58.03
N ASP A 545 45.80 -21.20 57.71
CA ASP A 545 45.52 -20.00 58.49
C ASP A 545 44.05 -19.66 58.24
N ASN A 546 43.20 -20.13 59.16
CA ASN A 546 41.82 -19.71 59.29
C ASN A 546 41.80 -18.20 59.55
N LYS A 547 41.37 -17.41 58.58
CA LYS A 547 40.98 -16.02 58.77
C LYS A 547 39.71 -15.76 57.95
N PRO A 548 38.53 -15.55 58.59
CA PRO A 548 37.31 -15.29 57.86
C PRO A 548 37.25 -13.80 57.51
N SER A 549 37.64 -13.41 56.30
CA SER A 549 37.37 -12.06 55.77
C SER A 549 36.16 -12.09 54.83
N GLY A 550 34.98 -12.17 55.44
CA GLY A 550 33.69 -12.06 54.76
C GLY A 550 32.51 -11.79 55.69
N GLY A 551 32.77 -11.61 56.99
CA GLY A 551 31.73 -11.53 58.02
C GLY A 551 31.24 -10.12 58.39
N ASN A 552 31.92 -9.03 57.99
CA ASN A 552 31.54 -7.71 58.49
C ASN A 552 30.26 -7.14 57.86
N LYS A 553 30.10 -7.19 56.53
CA LYS A 553 28.90 -6.64 55.87
C LYS A 553 27.62 -7.41 56.25
N ASN A 554 27.67 -8.74 56.25
CA ASN A 554 26.50 -9.55 56.65
C ASN A 554 26.18 -9.44 58.14
N ARG A 555 27.16 -9.11 59.00
CA ARG A 555 26.90 -8.88 60.43
C ARG A 555 26.30 -7.50 60.67
N GLU A 556 26.82 -6.47 60.01
CA GLU A 556 26.28 -5.11 60.07
C GLU A 556 24.85 -5.03 59.50
N GLU A 557 24.57 -5.71 58.39
CA GLU A 557 23.22 -5.79 57.82
C GLU A 557 22.26 -6.56 58.73
N LYS A 558 22.74 -7.61 59.41
CA LYS A 558 21.94 -8.37 60.37
C LYS A 558 21.65 -7.57 61.65
N GLU A 559 22.63 -6.85 62.19
CA GLU A 559 22.45 -5.96 63.35
C GLU A 559 21.42 -4.85 63.02
N ARG A 560 21.47 -4.27 61.80
CA ARG A 560 20.45 -3.31 61.34
C ARG A 560 19.05 -3.92 61.22
N ALA A 561 18.95 -5.16 60.72
CA ALA A 561 17.67 -5.86 60.65
C ALA A 561 17.08 -6.13 62.06
N GLU A 562 17.93 -6.45 63.05
CA GLU A 562 17.51 -6.63 64.45
C GLU A 562 17.03 -5.31 65.09
N GLU A 563 17.70 -4.18 64.82
CA GLU A 563 17.26 -2.85 65.28
C GLU A 563 15.93 -2.40 64.66
N ILE A 564 15.75 -2.66 63.35
CA ILE A 564 14.49 -2.38 62.65
C ILE A 564 13.35 -3.21 63.24
N PHE A 565 13.61 -4.48 63.59
CA PHE A 565 12.62 -5.35 64.24
C PHE A 565 12.24 -4.85 65.65
N GLU A 566 13.19 -4.36 66.45
CA GLU A 566 12.87 -3.76 67.74
C GLU A 566 12.04 -2.47 67.60
N LYS A 567 12.37 -1.64 66.62
CA LYS A 567 11.61 -0.42 66.29
C LYS A 567 10.19 -0.74 65.82
N PHE A 568 10.01 -1.81 65.06
CA PHE A 568 8.70 -2.33 64.67
C PHE A 568 7.89 -2.82 65.88
N LYS A 569 8.53 -3.56 66.79
CA LYS A 569 7.90 -4.06 68.03
C LYS A 569 7.46 -2.94 68.98
N GLN A 570 8.10 -1.78 68.90
CA GLN A 570 7.74 -0.56 69.65
C GLN A 570 6.67 0.29 68.94
N GLY A 571 6.14 -0.15 67.79
CA GLY A 571 5.07 0.52 67.04
C GLY A 571 5.55 1.65 66.11
N GLY A 572 6.84 1.67 65.76
CA GLY A 572 7.39 2.59 64.77
C GLY A 572 6.98 2.22 63.33
N LYS A 573 6.78 3.22 62.47
CA LYS A 573 6.56 3.00 61.03
C LYS A 573 7.87 2.55 60.37
N VAL A 574 7.79 1.50 59.54
CA VAL A 574 8.90 0.86 58.83
C VAL A 574 8.69 1.02 57.33
N SER A 575 9.75 1.32 56.57
CA SER A 575 9.68 1.51 55.11
C SER A 575 9.70 0.18 54.33
N THR A 576 9.33 0.21 53.05
CA THR A 576 9.31 -0.98 52.18
C THR A 576 10.69 -1.63 52.04
N GLU A 577 11.76 -0.82 51.96
CA GLU A 577 13.15 -1.29 51.93
C GLU A 577 13.57 -1.97 53.25
N GLU A 578 13.11 -1.43 54.38
CA GLU A 578 13.37 -1.98 55.72
C GLU A 578 12.65 -3.33 55.93
N ILE A 579 11.45 -3.51 55.34
CA ILE A 579 10.70 -4.78 55.36
C ILE A 579 11.40 -5.86 54.53
N LEU A 580 11.93 -5.50 53.35
CA LEU A 580 12.72 -6.41 52.51
C LEU A 580 14.00 -6.86 53.22
N LEU A 581 14.62 -5.98 54.02
CA LEU A 581 15.79 -6.32 54.83
C LEU A 581 15.46 -7.35 55.93
N LEU A 582 14.31 -7.25 56.58
CA LEU A 582 13.83 -8.24 57.57
C LEU A 582 13.57 -9.61 56.93
N GLN A 583 12.93 -9.63 55.75
CA GLN A 583 12.69 -10.87 55.00
C GLN A 583 13.99 -11.56 54.57
N LYS A 584 14.97 -10.79 54.10
CA LYS A 584 16.28 -11.30 53.65
C LYS A 584 17.03 -12.06 54.76
N TYR A 585 16.88 -11.65 56.03
CA TYR A 585 17.56 -12.26 57.17
C TYR A 585 16.67 -13.18 58.02
N ASN A 586 15.42 -13.42 57.59
CA ASN A 586 14.45 -14.32 58.23
C ASN A 586 14.25 -14.00 59.73
N ILE A 587 14.23 -12.72 60.07
CA ILE A 587 13.97 -12.23 61.43
C ILE A 587 12.47 -11.97 61.53
N GLY A 588 11.76 -12.85 62.23
CA GLY A 588 10.31 -12.85 62.39
C GLY A 588 9.87 -12.74 63.84
#